data_AF-A0AAJ6AB64-F1
#
_entry.id   AF-A0AAJ6AB64-F1
#
_cell.length_a   1.000
_cell.length_b   1.000
_cell.length_c   1.000
_cell.angle_alpha   90.00
_cell.angle_beta   90.00
_cell.angle_gamma   90.00
#
_symmetry.space_group_name_H-M   'P 1'
#
loop_
_entity.id
_entity.type
_entity.pdbx_description
1 polymer ?
#
loop_
_entity_poly.entity_id
_entity_poly.type
_entity_poly.pdbx_seq_one_letter_code
_entity_poly.pdbx_strand_id
1 'polypeptide(L)'
;MQAVAIQDEMDVIAIHAGMFWLLCRLAATAAESGVFPAFEGSVEARWMPTAERSVQTPRTLLGEGVPFDWKFETASWITHPERQMLFLVILSVLFRFVTYHEAGHLWYDHGRRRSGGDRASIFIDRTEPSEVASPGAIASQAREIIADSFALERTIKVLERELSLKAELEMTKILRAKLLADEKAITGFVLTMVFLYFRVSDRSNWHAVSLDTLSHPPAPFRAKAVAAALLEHRHLSISEEAAGSAVRSAAAGSEAILSVMLGIYPNLRWLDDVSTSEFDKHFNKIYDEIPQWC
;
A
#
# COMPACT_ATOMS: atom_id res chain seq x y z
N MET A 1 10.54 9.66 -0.94
CA MET A 1 9.08 9.83 -1.04
C MET A 1 8.48 9.92 0.35
N GLN A 2 7.67 10.94 0.64
CA GLN A 2 7.13 11.21 1.98
C GLN A 2 5.65 11.59 1.87
N ALA A 3 4.84 11.15 2.83
CA ALA A 3 3.57 11.76 3.17
C ALA A 3 3.70 12.29 4.62
N VAL A 4 2.89 13.29 4.97
CA VAL A 4 3.06 14.06 6.21
C VAL A 4 1.69 14.37 6.77
N ALA A 5 1.52 14.12 8.07
CA ALA A 5 0.39 14.57 8.86
C ALA A 5 0.85 15.69 9.82
N ILE A 6 0.18 16.83 9.78
CA ILE A 6 0.48 17.97 10.66
C ILE A 6 -0.68 18.12 11.64
N GLN A 7 -0.38 17.99 12.93
CA GLN A 7 -1.30 18.24 14.04
C GLN A 7 -0.87 19.49 14.78
N ASP A 8 -1.48 20.62 14.44
CA ASP A 8 -1.28 21.93 15.06
C ASP A 8 -2.65 22.60 15.28
N GLU A 9 -2.79 23.92 15.10
CA GLU A 9 -4.08 24.61 15.05
C GLU A 9 -5.02 24.09 13.94
N MET A 10 -4.47 23.46 12.90
CA MET A 10 -5.20 22.80 11.81
C MET A 10 -4.61 21.41 11.52
N ASP A 11 -5.50 20.44 11.27
CA ASP A 11 -5.12 19.12 10.80
C ASP A 11 -4.89 19.15 9.28
N VAL A 12 -3.65 18.90 8.84
CA VAL A 12 -3.27 18.92 7.42
C VAL A 12 -2.59 17.61 7.03
N ILE A 13 -3.00 17.04 5.91
CA ILE A 13 -2.30 15.93 5.26
C ILE A 13 -1.65 16.45 3.98
N ALA A 14 -0.35 16.21 3.84
CA ALA A 14 0.41 16.57 2.66
C ALA A 14 1.09 15.33 2.06
N ILE A 15 1.08 15.22 0.74
CA ILE A 15 1.79 14.18 0.00
C ILE A 15 2.86 14.85 -0.85
N HIS A 16 4.11 14.44 -0.68
CA HIS A 16 5.21 14.98 -1.47
C HIS A 16 5.02 14.60 -2.95
N ALA A 17 5.29 15.54 -3.86
CA ALA A 17 5.10 15.33 -5.30
C ALA A 17 5.80 14.06 -5.82
N GLY A 18 7.01 13.77 -5.34
CA GLY A 18 7.73 12.54 -5.69
C GLY A 18 7.00 11.24 -5.30
N MET A 19 6.27 11.22 -4.18
CA MET A 19 5.42 10.07 -3.82
C MET A 19 4.26 9.95 -4.80
N PHE A 20 3.57 11.06 -5.07
CA PHE A 20 2.47 11.08 -6.04
C PHE A 20 2.92 10.61 -7.43
N TRP A 21 4.09 11.05 -7.91
CA TRP A 21 4.66 10.60 -9.18
C TRP A 21 4.96 9.10 -9.22
N LEU A 22 5.49 8.54 -8.12
CA LEU A 22 5.65 7.09 -8.03
C LEU A 22 4.30 6.36 -8.11
N LEU A 23 3.26 6.84 -7.41
CA LEU A 23 1.94 6.21 -7.45
C LEU A 23 1.33 6.29 -8.86
N CYS A 24 1.46 7.44 -9.54
CA CYS A 24 1.04 7.58 -10.93
C CYS A 24 1.77 6.58 -11.84
N ARG A 25 3.08 6.43 -11.68
CA ARG A 25 3.86 5.50 -12.50
C ARG A 25 3.53 4.06 -12.22
N LEU A 26 3.35 3.68 -10.96
CA LEU A 26 2.89 2.35 -10.59
C LEU A 26 1.54 2.03 -11.24
N ALA A 27 0.58 2.95 -11.17
CA ALA A 27 -0.73 2.79 -11.81
C ALA A 27 -0.64 2.74 -13.34
N ALA A 28 0.19 3.59 -13.96
CA ALA A 28 0.37 3.63 -15.41
C ALA A 28 1.00 2.34 -15.95
N THR A 29 2.08 1.87 -15.31
CA THR A 29 2.73 0.61 -15.68
C THR A 29 1.77 -0.58 -15.51
N ALA A 30 0.92 -0.58 -14.48
CA ALA A 30 -0.10 -1.62 -14.30
C ALA A 30 -1.18 -1.57 -15.41
N ALA A 31 -1.61 -0.37 -15.82
CA ALA A 31 -2.58 -0.21 -16.90
C ALA A 31 -2.01 -0.60 -18.27
N GLU A 32 -0.73 -0.34 -18.51
CA GLU A 32 -0.04 -0.64 -19.77
C GLU A 32 0.35 -2.12 -19.94
N SER A 33 0.84 -2.75 -18.87
CA SER A 33 1.53 -4.05 -18.93
C SER A 33 0.67 -5.27 -19.24
N GLY A 34 -0.65 -5.10 -19.43
CA GLY A 34 -1.53 -6.22 -19.75
C GLY A 34 -1.90 -7.12 -18.57
N VAL A 35 -1.40 -6.84 -17.37
CA VAL A 35 -1.60 -7.66 -16.16
C VAL A 35 -3.06 -7.78 -15.71
N PHE A 36 -3.93 -6.93 -16.23
CA PHE A 36 -5.38 -7.05 -16.14
C PHE A 36 -5.96 -7.40 -17.52
N PRO A 37 -6.03 -8.69 -17.90
CA PRO A 37 -6.39 -9.12 -19.25
C PRO A 37 -7.88 -8.97 -19.57
N ALA A 38 -8.74 -8.85 -18.56
CA ALA A 38 -10.18 -8.68 -18.75
C ALA A 38 -10.57 -7.32 -19.36
N PHE A 39 -9.67 -6.33 -19.32
CA PHE A 39 -9.93 -4.98 -19.81
C PHE A 39 -9.50 -4.82 -21.27
N GLU A 40 -10.30 -4.07 -22.04
CA GLU A 40 -10.05 -3.73 -23.44
C GLU A 40 -8.91 -2.72 -23.60
N GLY A 41 -8.34 -2.67 -24.81
CA GLY A 41 -7.10 -1.91 -25.05
C GLY A 41 -5.89 -2.56 -24.38
N SER A 42 -5.97 -3.88 -24.14
CA SER A 42 -4.89 -4.64 -23.55
C SER A 42 -3.82 -4.98 -24.58
N VAL A 43 -2.57 -4.64 -24.24
CA VAL A 43 -1.42 -5.39 -24.76
C VAL A 43 -1.42 -6.73 -24.04
N GLU A 44 -1.13 -7.82 -24.77
CA GLU A 44 -0.92 -9.14 -24.16
C GLU A 44 0.18 -9.03 -23.10
N ALA A 45 -0.08 -9.56 -21.91
CA ALA A 45 0.90 -9.56 -20.82
C ALA A 45 2.16 -10.32 -21.27
N ARG A 46 3.28 -9.62 -21.39
CA ARG A 46 4.57 -10.23 -21.75
C ARG A 46 5.48 -10.23 -20.55
N TRP A 47 5.86 -11.43 -20.11
CA TRP A 47 6.84 -11.60 -19.06
C TRP A 47 8.21 -11.91 -19.66
N MET A 48 9.11 -10.92 -19.63
CA MET A 48 10.49 -11.04 -20.11
C MET A 48 11.44 -10.58 -19.00
N PRO A 49 11.59 -11.37 -17.93
CA PRO A 49 12.42 -10.99 -16.80
C PRO A 49 13.90 -10.99 -17.17
N THR A 50 14.67 -10.07 -16.60
CA THR A 50 16.13 -10.11 -16.69
C THR A 50 16.76 -10.12 -15.30
N ALA A 51 17.93 -10.77 -15.19
CA ALA A 51 18.71 -10.77 -13.95
C ALA A 51 19.11 -9.34 -13.55
N GLU A 52 19.48 -8.52 -14.53
CA GLU A 52 19.90 -7.13 -14.33
C GLU A 52 18.79 -6.22 -13.79
N ARG A 53 17.53 -6.45 -14.21
CA ARG A 53 16.38 -5.75 -13.61
C ARG A 53 16.08 -6.30 -12.22
N SER A 54 16.23 -7.61 -12.01
CA SER A 54 15.88 -8.27 -10.74
C SER A 54 16.81 -7.92 -9.58
N VAL A 55 18.03 -7.41 -9.85
CA VAL A 55 18.93 -6.89 -8.81
C VAL A 55 18.62 -5.43 -8.42
N GLN A 56 17.79 -4.73 -9.18
CA GLN A 56 17.37 -3.37 -8.87
C GLN A 56 16.14 -3.37 -7.98
N THR A 57 16.01 -2.34 -7.14
CA THR A 57 14.79 -2.19 -6.33
C THR A 57 13.62 -1.81 -7.25
N PRO A 58 12.37 -2.21 -6.92
CA PRO A 58 11.19 -1.80 -7.67
C PRO A 58 11.07 -0.29 -7.86
N ARG A 59 11.48 0.52 -6.86
CA ARG A 59 11.47 1.99 -6.94
C ARG A 59 12.40 2.54 -8.00
N THR A 60 13.60 1.96 -8.08
CA THR A 60 14.59 2.34 -9.08
C THR A 60 14.07 2.05 -10.48
N LEU A 61 13.45 0.88 -10.68
CA LEU A 61 12.83 0.52 -11.96
C LEU A 61 11.63 1.42 -12.33
N LEU A 62 10.94 1.95 -11.33
CA LEU A 62 9.89 2.96 -11.47
C LEU A 62 10.46 4.40 -11.44
N GLY A 63 11.76 4.61 -11.62
CA GLY A 63 12.32 5.96 -11.75
C GLY A 63 12.03 6.90 -10.58
N GLU A 64 12.19 6.42 -9.33
CA GLU A 64 12.04 7.26 -8.13
C GLU A 64 12.77 8.60 -8.27
N GLY A 65 12.10 9.70 -7.88
CA GLY A 65 12.64 11.06 -7.95
C GLY A 65 12.44 11.75 -9.30
N VAL A 66 12.06 11.02 -10.36
CA VAL A 66 11.75 11.59 -11.67
C VAL A 66 10.27 11.96 -11.76
N PRO A 67 9.91 13.22 -12.12
CA PRO A 67 8.52 13.62 -12.34
C PRO A 67 7.79 12.71 -13.33
N PHE A 68 6.50 12.49 -13.11
CA PHE A 68 5.66 11.71 -14.02
C PHE A 68 5.43 12.48 -15.33
N ASP A 69 5.80 11.89 -16.46
CA ASP A 69 5.57 12.51 -17.77
C ASP A 69 4.23 12.05 -18.36
N TRP A 70 3.21 12.90 -18.23
CA TRP A 70 1.88 12.62 -18.76
C TRP A 70 1.83 12.37 -20.26
N LYS A 71 2.76 12.92 -21.05
CA LYS A 71 2.76 12.72 -22.50
C LYS A 71 3.32 11.36 -22.86
N PHE A 72 4.41 10.93 -22.23
CA PHE A 72 5.06 9.66 -22.56
C PHE A 72 4.47 8.47 -21.80
N GLU A 73 4.23 8.59 -20.50
CA GLU A 73 3.81 7.48 -19.64
C GLU A 73 2.33 7.10 -19.82
N THR A 74 1.56 7.90 -20.55
CA THR A 74 0.16 7.61 -20.88
C THR A 74 -0.07 7.22 -22.35
N ALA A 75 0.94 7.38 -23.22
CA ALA A 75 0.78 7.32 -24.67
C ALA A 75 0.14 6.02 -25.18
N SER A 76 0.43 4.89 -24.53
CA SER A 76 -0.03 3.56 -24.94
C SER A 76 -1.46 3.22 -24.49
N TRP A 77 -2.03 3.95 -23.51
CA TRP A 77 -3.32 3.61 -22.92
C TRP A 77 -4.32 4.76 -22.84
N ILE A 78 -3.89 6.01 -23.05
CA ILE A 78 -4.74 7.19 -22.94
C ILE A 78 -5.90 7.20 -23.95
N THR A 79 -5.81 6.49 -25.06
CA THR A 79 -6.90 6.37 -26.05
C THR A 79 -7.87 5.22 -25.75
N HIS A 80 -7.60 4.41 -24.72
CA HIS A 80 -8.39 3.23 -24.37
C HIS A 80 -9.18 3.49 -23.07
N PRO A 81 -10.51 3.73 -23.14
CA PRO A 81 -11.30 4.15 -21.96
C PRO A 81 -11.20 3.18 -20.78
N GLU A 82 -11.22 1.88 -21.04
CA GLU A 82 -11.08 0.86 -20.01
C GLU A 82 -9.72 0.90 -19.30
N ARG A 83 -8.64 1.21 -20.03
CA ARG A 83 -7.31 1.38 -19.43
C ARG A 83 -7.16 2.69 -18.66
N GLN A 84 -7.74 3.79 -19.14
CA GLN A 84 -7.81 5.02 -18.36
C GLN A 84 -8.52 4.80 -17.02
N MET A 85 -9.63 4.06 -17.02
CA MET A 85 -10.34 3.72 -15.80
C MET A 85 -9.53 2.82 -14.87
N LEU A 86 -8.83 1.83 -15.43
CA LEU A 86 -7.93 0.98 -14.65
C LEU A 86 -6.81 1.78 -13.98
N PHE A 87 -6.18 2.71 -14.72
CA PHE A 87 -5.21 3.65 -14.18
C PHE A 87 -5.83 4.47 -13.02
N LEU A 88 -7.00 5.07 -13.24
CA LEU A 88 -7.66 5.91 -12.25
C LEU A 88 -8.05 5.14 -10.98
N VAL A 89 -8.57 3.91 -11.10
CA VAL A 89 -8.96 3.12 -9.92
C VAL A 89 -7.73 2.65 -9.14
N ILE A 90 -6.65 2.23 -9.82
CA ILE A 90 -5.40 1.84 -9.15
C ILE A 90 -4.79 3.04 -8.44
N LEU A 91 -4.64 4.18 -9.14
CA LEU A 91 -4.12 5.41 -8.56
C LEU A 91 -4.98 5.87 -7.38
N SER A 92 -6.31 5.81 -7.50
CA SER A 92 -7.23 6.20 -6.44
C SER A 92 -7.06 5.34 -5.19
N VAL A 93 -6.95 4.01 -5.35
CA VAL A 93 -6.73 3.08 -4.22
C VAL A 93 -5.39 3.35 -3.55
N LEU A 94 -4.31 3.44 -4.32
CA LEU A 94 -2.97 3.70 -3.78
C LEU A 94 -2.89 5.04 -3.05
N PHE A 95 -3.39 6.10 -3.69
CA PHE A 95 -3.38 7.45 -3.14
C PHE A 95 -4.22 7.56 -1.87
N ARG A 96 -5.41 6.92 -1.85
CA ARG A 96 -6.25 6.86 -0.65
C ARG A 96 -5.61 6.10 0.47
N PHE A 97 -4.97 4.96 0.21
CA PHE A 97 -4.28 4.21 1.24
C PHE A 97 -3.21 5.08 1.92
N VAL A 98 -2.35 5.73 1.15
CA VAL A 98 -1.33 6.66 1.70
C VAL A 98 -1.97 7.83 2.45
N THR A 99 -3.02 8.43 1.90
CA THR A 99 -3.69 9.57 2.55
C THR A 99 -4.37 9.15 3.86
N TYR A 100 -5.04 7.99 3.88
CA TYR A 100 -5.71 7.49 5.07
C TYR A 100 -4.72 6.96 6.11
N HIS A 101 -3.54 6.52 5.71
CA HIS A 101 -2.47 6.20 6.65
C HIS A 101 -2.10 7.43 7.48
N GLU A 102 -1.80 8.56 6.82
CA GLU A 102 -1.57 9.84 7.51
C GLU A 102 -2.79 10.29 8.32
N ALA A 103 -4.00 10.15 7.76
CA ALA A 103 -5.23 10.46 8.48
C ALA A 103 -5.42 9.56 9.72
N GLY A 104 -4.92 8.34 9.69
CA GLY A 104 -4.92 7.41 10.83
C GLY A 104 -4.06 7.94 11.96
N HIS A 105 -2.86 8.46 11.66
CA HIS A 105 -2.05 9.16 12.66
C HIS A 105 -2.78 10.34 13.29
N LEU A 106 -3.52 11.11 12.49
CA LEU A 106 -4.34 12.21 12.99
C LEU A 106 -5.48 11.71 13.89
N TRP A 107 -6.23 10.72 13.40
CA TRP A 107 -7.42 10.17 14.03
C TRP A 107 -7.14 9.59 15.42
N TYR A 108 -6.03 8.86 15.57
CA TYR A 108 -5.62 8.26 16.84
C TYR A 108 -4.72 9.16 17.70
N ASP A 109 -4.57 10.41 17.28
CA ASP A 109 -3.82 11.44 17.99
C ASP A 109 -2.36 11.07 18.29
N HIS A 110 -1.74 10.35 17.36
CA HIS A 110 -0.41 9.79 17.49
C HIS A 110 0.67 10.87 17.77
N GLY A 111 0.52 12.07 17.22
CA GLY A 111 1.47 13.17 17.38
C GLY A 111 1.46 13.80 18.78
N ARG A 112 0.28 14.20 19.28
CA ARG A 112 0.13 14.81 20.62
C ARG A 112 0.41 13.80 21.73
N ARG A 113 -0.05 12.55 21.59
CA ARG A 113 0.23 11.46 22.56
C ARG A 113 1.73 11.19 22.67
N ARG A 114 2.48 11.23 21.57
CA ARG A 114 3.95 11.09 21.57
C ARG A 114 4.66 12.25 22.27
N SER A 115 4.14 13.46 22.15
CA SER A 115 4.77 14.68 22.67
C SER A 115 4.42 14.97 24.14
N GLY A 116 3.56 14.16 24.75
CA GLY A 116 3.16 14.27 26.17
C GLY A 116 2.21 15.44 26.47
N GLY A 117 1.41 15.91 25.50
CA GLY A 117 0.41 16.98 25.70
C GLY A 117 0.23 17.93 24.51
N ASP A 118 -0.43 19.07 24.76
CA ASP A 118 -0.94 20.14 23.84
C ASP A 118 0.09 20.81 22.90
N ARG A 119 1.27 20.24 22.69
CA ARG A 119 2.23 20.80 21.74
C ARG A 119 1.89 20.34 20.33
N ALA A 120 1.75 21.32 19.44
CA ALA A 120 1.77 21.13 18.00
C ALA A 120 2.92 20.19 17.60
N SER A 121 2.60 19.10 16.93
CA SER A 121 3.58 18.13 16.46
C SER A 121 3.43 17.96 14.96
N ILE A 122 4.46 18.35 14.22
CA ILE A 122 4.57 18.07 12.79
C ILE A 122 5.08 16.63 12.66
N PHE A 123 4.24 15.73 12.16
CA PHE A 123 4.61 14.33 11.91
C PHE A 123 5.07 14.21 10.46
N ILE A 124 6.37 14.37 10.24
CA ILE A 124 6.99 14.14 8.93
C ILE A 124 7.42 12.68 8.90
N ASP A 125 6.73 11.86 8.11
CA ASP A 125 7.24 10.54 7.79
C ASP A 125 8.49 10.70 6.91
N ARG A 126 9.65 10.39 7.49
CA ARG A 126 10.93 10.57 6.80
C ARG A 126 11.13 9.43 5.83
N THR A 127 11.68 9.77 4.66
CA THR A 127 12.06 8.86 3.57
C THR A 127 12.86 7.64 4.00
N GLU A 128 13.62 7.83 5.07
CA GLU A 128 14.37 6.79 5.74
C GLU A 128 14.00 6.82 7.22
N PRO A 129 13.59 5.68 7.79
CA PRO A 129 13.53 5.50 9.23
C PRO A 129 14.82 6.01 9.86
N SER A 130 14.69 7.03 10.71
CA SER A 130 15.77 7.43 11.60
C SER A 130 15.93 6.33 12.64
N GLU A 131 17.17 5.94 12.96
CA GLU A 131 17.43 5.08 14.12
C GLU A 131 16.85 5.76 15.37
N VAL A 132 15.89 5.10 16.02
CA VAL A 132 15.29 5.57 17.27
C VAL A 132 15.91 4.79 18.42
N ALA A 133 16.11 5.44 19.57
CA ALA A 133 16.49 4.72 20.77
C ALA A 133 15.46 3.59 21.06
N SER A 134 15.97 2.38 21.35
CA SER A 134 15.23 1.10 21.40
C SER A 134 13.83 1.13 22.08
N PRO A 135 13.59 1.84 23.20
CA PRO A 135 12.25 1.90 23.81
C PRO A 135 11.20 2.63 22.96
N GLY A 136 11.61 3.61 22.14
CA GLY A 136 10.71 4.40 21.31
C GLY A 136 10.31 3.73 19.99
N ALA A 137 11.06 2.69 19.57
CA ALA A 137 10.85 2.01 18.31
C ALA A 137 9.57 1.16 18.30
N ILE A 138 9.31 0.37 19.36
CA ILE A 138 8.10 -0.46 19.46
C ILE A 138 6.84 0.41 19.40
N ALA A 139 6.77 1.47 20.21
CA ALA A 139 5.65 2.42 20.18
C ALA A 139 5.49 3.10 18.81
N SER A 140 6.59 3.40 18.11
CA SER A 140 6.54 3.92 16.75
C SER A 140 5.93 2.91 15.79
N GLN A 141 6.44 1.69 15.79
CA GLN A 141 5.97 0.62 14.91
C GLN A 141 4.50 0.23 15.19
N ALA A 142 4.05 0.28 16.45
CA ALA A 142 2.64 0.09 16.81
C ALA A 142 1.72 1.13 16.14
N ARG A 143 2.10 2.40 16.19
CA ARG A 143 1.35 3.50 15.55
C ARG A 143 1.24 3.32 14.03
N GLU A 144 2.30 2.84 13.39
CA GLU A 144 2.29 2.54 11.94
C GLU A 144 1.31 1.44 11.58
N ILE A 145 1.26 0.35 12.36
CA ILE A 145 0.33 -0.76 12.12
C ILE A 145 -1.12 -0.31 12.32
N ILE A 146 -1.38 0.52 13.32
CA ILE A 146 -2.71 1.11 13.55
C ILE A 146 -3.11 1.99 12.36
N ALA A 147 -2.21 2.87 11.91
CA ALA A 147 -2.45 3.74 10.76
C ALA A 147 -2.69 2.95 9.45
N ASP A 148 -1.92 1.89 9.20
CA ASP A 148 -2.12 0.99 8.06
C ASP A 148 -3.45 0.26 8.10
N SER A 149 -3.83 -0.25 9.27
CA SER A 149 -5.10 -0.96 9.46
C SER A 149 -6.29 -0.03 9.22
N PHE A 150 -6.21 1.19 9.76
CA PHE A 150 -7.18 2.25 9.49
C PHE A 150 -7.24 2.59 8.00
N ALA A 151 -6.08 2.74 7.34
CA ALA A 151 -6.00 3.06 5.93
C ALA A 151 -6.63 2.00 5.04
N LEU A 152 -6.37 0.71 5.31
CA LEU A 152 -6.95 -0.40 4.59
C LEU A 152 -8.48 -0.35 4.71
N GLU A 153 -9.01 -0.28 5.94
CA GLU A 153 -10.44 -0.27 6.19
C GLU A 153 -11.13 0.89 5.47
N ARG A 154 -10.61 2.12 5.62
CA ARG A 154 -11.20 3.30 5.01
C ARG A 154 -11.16 3.23 3.49
N THR A 155 -10.07 2.73 2.92
CA THR A 155 -9.95 2.56 1.46
C THR A 155 -11.00 1.60 0.91
N ILE A 156 -11.21 0.45 1.56
CA ILE A 156 -12.24 -0.52 1.17
C ILE A 156 -13.64 0.09 1.25
N LYS A 157 -14.00 0.64 2.42
CA LYS A 157 -15.35 1.21 2.65
C LYS A 157 -15.68 2.36 1.71
N VAL A 158 -14.71 3.23 1.42
CA VAL A 158 -14.92 4.36 0.52
C VAL A 158 -15.05 3.90 -0.92
N LEU A 159 -14.21 2.97 -1.37
CA LEU A 159 -14.32 2.41 -2.72
C LEU A 159 -15.67 1.73 -2.93
N GLU A 160 -16.11 0.89 -1.98
CA GLU A 160 -17.41 0.23 -2.04
C GLU A 160 -18.57 1.23 -2.10
N ARG A 161 -18.55 2.25 -1.23
CA ARG A 161 -19.56 3.32 -1.22
C ARG A 161 -19.60 4.05 -2.55
N GLU A 162 -18.45 4.38 -3.13
CA GLU A 162 -18.39 5.07 -4.42
C GLU A 162 -18.93 4.23 -5.57
N LEU A 163 -18.60 2.94 -5.61
CA LEU A 163 -19.14 2.01 -6.61
C LEU A 163 -20.67 1.93 -6.50
N SER A 164 -21.19 1.95 -5.27
CA SER A 164 -22.63 1.94 -5.02
C SER A 164 -23.31 3.25 -5.46
N LEU A 165 -22.74 4.41 -5.11
CA LEU A 165 -23.27 5.73 -5.49
C LEU A 165 -23.21 5.98 -7.01
N LYS A 166 -22.27 5.34 -7.70
CA LYS A 166 -22.03 5.49 -9.14
C LYS A 166 -22.50 4.27 -9.94
N ALA A 167 -23.32 3.40 -9.35
CA ALA A 167 -23.69 2.10 -9.94
C ALA A 167 -24.31 2.22 -11.34
N GLU A 168 -24.96 3.34 -11.66
CA GLU A 168 -25.57 3.56 -12.96
C GLU A 168 -24.61 3.99 -14.07
N LEU A 169 -23.40 4.45 -13.71
CA LEU A 169 -22.40 4.86 -14.71
C LEU A 169 -21.85 3.63 -15.43
N GLU A 170 -21.77 3.71 -16.76
CA GLU A 170 -21.30 2.62 -17.62
C GLU A 170 -19.92 2.09 -17.20
N MET A 171 -18.99 3.01 -16.93
CA MET A 171 -17.63 2.66 -16.50
C MET A 171 -17.65 1.92 -15.15
N THR A 172 -18.52 2.30 -14.22
CA THR A 172 -18.68 1.59 -12.95
C THR A 172 -19.25 0.18 -13.17
N LYS A 173 -20.19 0.00 -14.10
CA LYS A 173 -20.72 -1.33 -14.47
C LYS A 173 -19.62 -2.24 -15.03
N ILE A 174 -18.80 -1.73 -15.94
CA ILE A 174 -17.64 -2.45 -16.52
C ILE A 174 -16.64 -2.84 -15.42
N LEU A 175 -16.28 -1.90 -14.55
CA LEU A 175 -15.33 -2.13 -13.46
C LEU A 175 -15.83 -3.22 -12.50
N ARG A 176 -17.12 -3.18 -12.13
CA ARG A 176 -17.72 -4.24 -11.29
C ARG A 176 -17.71 -5.58 -12.01
N ALA A 177 -18.14 -5.64 -13.27
CA ALA A 177 -18.19 -6.89 -14.02
C ALA A 177 -16.80 -7.55 -14.19
N LYS A 178 -15.75 -6.75 -14.39
CA LYS A 178 -14.40 -7.25 -14.75
C LYS A 178 -13.42 -7.38 -13.58
N LEU A 179 -13.62 -6.63 -12.48
CA LEU A 179 -12.62 -6.54 -11.41
C LEU A 179 -13.19 -6.47 -10.01
N LEU A 180 -14.30 -5.76 -9.79
CA LEU A 180 -14.84 -5.41 -8.47
C LEU A 180 -16.29 -5.91 -8.29
N ALA A 181 -16.51 -7.18 -8.62
CA ALA A 181 -17.86 -7.76 -8.71
C ALA A 181 -18.59 -7.81 -7.37
N ASP A 182 -17.87 -8.11 -6.30
CA ASP A 182 -18.38 -8.28 -4.95
C ASP A 182 -17.39 -7.76 -3.90
N GLU A 183 -17.78 -7.81 -2.62
CA GLU A 183 -16.96 -7.37 -1.49
C GLU A 183 -15.61 -8.10 -1.45
N LYS A 184 -15.59 -9.40 -1.73
CA LYS A 184 -14.36 -10.21 -1.79
C LYS A 184 -13.41 -9.69 -2.87
N ALA A 185 -13.92 -9.41 -4.06
CA ALA A 185 -13.14 -8.88 -5.17
C ALA A 185 -12.61 -7.47 -4.86
N ILE A 186 -13.43 -6.61 -4.24
CA ILE A 186 -13.03 -5.28 -3.78
C ILE A 186 -11.90 -5.38 -2.75
N THR A 187 -12.08 -6.16 -1.69
CA THR A 187 -11.07 -6.36 -0.64
C THR A 187 -9.79 -6.96 -1.21
N GLY A 188 -9.90 -7.99 -2.04
CA GLY A 188 -8.75 -8.63 -2.69
C GLY A 188 -7.98 -7.66 -3.58
N PHE A 189 -8.67 -6.84 -4.37
CA PHE A 189 -8.04 -5.82 -5.21
C PHE A 189 -7.33 -4.76 -4.38
N VAL A 190 -7.99 -4.19 -3.37
CA VAL A 190 -7.37 -3.19 -2.50
C VAL A 190 -6.14 -3.77 -1.80
N LEU A 191 -6.24 -4.97 -1.22
CA LEU A 191 -5.12 -5.61 -0.54
C LEU A 191 -3.94 -5.89 -1.49
N THR A 192 -4.23 -6.31 -2.73
CA THR A 192 -3.20 -6.50 -3.78
C THR A 192 -2.47 -5.18 -4.07
N MET A 193 -3.20 -4.07 -4.21
CA MET A 193 -2.61 -2.75 -4.45
C MET A 193 -1.79 -2.26 -3.24
N VAL A 194 -2.25 -2.51 -2.02
CA VAL A 194 -1.51 -2.21 -0.78
C VAL A 194 -0.21 -3.02 -0.71
N PHE A 195 -0.24 -4.30 -1.08
CA PHE A 195 0.96 -5.14 -1.12
C PHE A 195 1.95 -4.66 -2.18
N LEU A 196 1.47 -4.28 -3.37
CA LEU A 196 2.30 -3.64 -4.40
C LEU A 196 2.92 -2.34 -3.90
N TYR A 197 2.13 -1.50 -3.23
CA TYR A 197 2.63 -0.28 -2.61
C TYR A 197 3.76 -0.58 -1.63
N PHE A 198 3.56 -1.50 -0.69
CA PHE A 198 4.59 -1.91 0.27
C PHE A 198 5.84 -2.45 -0.43
N ARG A 199 5.67 -3.31 -1.43
CA ARG A 199 6.79 -3.90 -2.15
C ARG A 199 7.61 -2.85 -2.90
N VAL A 200 6.94 -1.84 -3.44
CA VAL A 200 7.60 -0.69 -4.06
C VAL A 200 8.22 0.20 -2.98
N SER A 201 7.52 0.55 -1.90
CA SER A 201 8.02 1.44 -0.86
C SER A 201 9.00 0.80 0.13
N ASP A 202 9.38 -0.47 -0.07
CA ASP A 202 10.27 -1.21 0.84
C ASP A 202 11.72 -0.76 0.76
N ARG A 203 12.41 -0.74 1.91
CA ARG A 203 13.85 -0.43 1.98
C ARG A 203 14.65 -1.65 1.53
N SER A 204 15.75 -1.45 0.82
CA SER A 204 16.63 -2.56 0.45
C SER A 204 17.53 -3.05 1.58
N ASN A 205 17.66 -2.30 2.68
CA ASN A 205 18.68 -2.52 3.71
C ASN A 205 18.14 -2.92 5.09
N TRP A 206 16.84 -3.17 5.27
CA TRP A 206 16.28 -3.46 6.59
C TRP A 206 16.82 -4.75 7.21
N HIS A 207 17.28 -5.72 6.41
CA HIS A 207 17.94 -6.94 6.88
C HIS A 207 19.26 -6.69 7.63
N ALA A 208 19.90 -5.53 7.40
CA ALA A 208 21.19 -5.18 7.99
C ALA A 208 21.05 -4.35 9.28
N VAL A 209 19.82 -4.03 9.70
CA VAL A 209 19.52 -3.16 10.84
C VAL A 209 18.69 -3.94 11.86
N SER A 210 18.91 -3.69 13.15
CA SER A 210 18.11 -4.35 14.18
C SER A 210 16.66 -3.86 14.16
N LEU A 211 15.71 -4.77 14.37
CA LEU A 211 14.27 -4.45 14.33
C LEU A 211 13.85 -3.47 15.41
N ASP A 212 14.56 -3.44 16.54
CA ASP A 212 14.29 -2.57 17.67
C ASP A 212 14.84 -1.15 17.49
N THR A 213 15.52 -0.85 16.39
CA THR A 213 15.99 0.52 16.08
C THR A 213 15.25 1.18 14.94
N LEU A 214 14.45 0.41 14.17
CA LEU A 214 13.66 0.93 13.07
C LEU A 214 12.47 1.76 13.58
N SER A 215 12.31 2.98 13.06
CA SER A 215 11.11 3.79 13.35
C SER A 215 9.85 3.27 12.67
N HIS A 216 10.01 2.55 11.56
CA HIS A 216 8.93 1.96 10.76
C HIS A 216 9.22 0.47 10.54
N PRO A 217 8.23 -0.43 10.65
CA PRO A 217 8.47 -1.84 10.38
C PRO A 217 8.82 -2.06 8.89
N PRO A 218 9.59 -3.10 8.54
CA PRO A 218 9.82 -3.49 7.15
C PRO A 218 8.52 -3.70 6.37
N ALA A 219 8.53 -3.46 5.06
CA ALA A 219 7.32 -3.60 4.24
C ALA A 219 6.67 -5.00 4.29
N PRO A 220 7.39 -6.14 4.22
CA PRO A 220 6.76 -7.45 4.38
C PRO A 220 6.12 -7.65 5.77
N PHE A 221 6.67 -7.01 6.80
CA PHE A 221 6.09 -7.04 8.15
C PHE A 221 4.77 -6.27 8.19
N ARG A 222 4.75 -5.05 7.64
CA ARG A 222 3.52 -4.24 7.51
C ARG A 222 2.46 -4.95 6.68
N ALA A 223 2.84 -5.59 5.58
CA ALA A 223 1.94 -6.36 4.72
C ALA A 223 1.28 -7.52 5.50
N LYS A 224 2.03 -8.26 6.31
CA LYS A 224 1.46 -9.29 7.19
C LYS A 224 0.55 -8.71 8.26
N ALA A 225 0.94 -7.60 8.89
CA ALA A 225 0.13 -6.95 9.92
C ALA A 225 -1.23 -6.51 9.36
N VAL A 226 -1.24 -5.92 8.16
CA VAL A 226 -2.48 -5.53 7.44
C VAL A 226 -3.33 -6.76 7.06
N ALA A 227 -2.69 -7.85 6.64
CA ALA A 227 -3.40 -9.09 6.35
C ALA A 227 -4.01 -9.72 7.62
N ALA A 228 -3.29 -9.70 8.74
CA ALA A 228 -3.79 -10.15 10.03
C ALA A 228 -4.95 -9.27 10.50
N ALA A 229 -4.81 -7.95 10.41
CA ALA A 229 -5.86 -6.99 10.72
C ALA A 229 -7.13 -7.31 9.90
N LEU A 230 -7.04 -7.58 8.60
CA LEU A 230 -8.19 -7.98 7.79
C LEU A 230 -8.88 -9.26 8.29
N LEU A 231 -8.12 -10.24 8.76
CA LEU A 231 -8.65 -11.52 9.27
C LEU A 231 -9.31 -11.36 10.65
N GLU A 232 -8.79 -10.48 11.49
CA GLU A 232 -9.32 -10.19 12.82
C GLU A 232 -10.54 -9.27 12.77
N HIS A 233 -10.54 -8.29 11.85
CA HIS A 233 -11.54 -7.25 11.72
C HIS A 233 -12.75 -7.69 10.86
N ARG A 234 -13.64 -8.46 11.48
CA ARG A 234 -14.93 -8.90 10.90
C ARG A 234 -15.90 -7.75 10.55
N HIS A 235 -15.57 -6.50 10.86
CA HIS A 235 -16.43 -5.32 10.61
C HIS A 235 -16.41 -4.81 9.17
N LEU A 236 -15.61 -5.43 8.29
CA LEU A 236 -15.64 -5.19 6.85
C LEU A 236 -16.74 -6.01 6.13
N SER A 237 -17.65 -6.65 6.87
CA SER A 237 -18.75 -7.50 6.37
C SER A 237 -18.32 -8.72 5.54
N ILE A 238 -17.01 -8.89 5.31
CA ILE A 238 -16.43 -10.03 4.61
C ILE A 238 -16.37 -11.27 5.51
N SER A 239 -16.69 -12.43 4.95
CA SER A 239 -16.53 -13.70 5.66
C SER A 239 -15.05 -14.05 5.87
N GLU A 240 -14.74 -14.79 6.93
CA GLU A 240 -13.37 -15.24 7.23
C GLU A 240 -12.74 -16.04 6.07
N GLU A 241 -13.53 -16.88 5.40
CA GLU A 241 -13.09 -17.62 4.22
C GLU A 241 -12.76 -16.67 3.05
N ALA A 242 -13.60 -15.67 2.81
CA ALA A 242 -13.38 -14.69 1.75
C ALA A 242 -12.15 -13.81 2.06
N ALA A 243 -11.98 -13.38 3.30
CA ALA A 243 -10.80 -12.65 3.76
C ALA A 243 -9.52 -13.48 3.59
N GLY A 244 -9.52 -14.75 4.05
CA GLY A 244 -8.40 -15.66 3.86
C GLY A 244 -8.07 -15.92 2.38
N SER A 245 -9.09 -16.03 1.53
CA SER A 245 -8.89 -16.10 0.08
C SER A 245 -8.31 -14.82 -0.49
N ALA A 246 -8.77 -13.65 -0.05
CA ALA A 246 -8.25 -12.35 -0.49
C ALA A 246 -6.77 -12.17 -0.11
N VAL A 247 -6.39 -12.55 1.11
CA VAL A 247 -4.98 -12.52 1.57
C VAL A 247 -4.09 -13.40 0.70
N ARG A 248 -4.49 -14.66 0.45
CA ARG A 248 -3.71 -15.58 -0.41
C ARG A 248 -3.58 -15.04 -1.83
N SER A 249 -4.67 -14.54 -2.40
CA SER A 249 -4.66 -13.96 -3.75
C SER A 249 -3.81 -12.70 -3.82
N ALA A 250 -3.84 -11.82 -2.81
CA ALA A 250 -3.03 -10.61 -2.77
C ALA A 250 -1.55 -10.93 -2.67
N ALA A 251 -1.14 -11.86 -1.79
CA ALA A 251 0.25 -12.26 -1.61
C ALA A 251 0.90 -12.79 -2.90
N ALA A 252 0.21 -13.68 -3.62
CA ALA A 252 0.70 -14.23 -4.88
C ALA A 252 0.50 -13.25 -6.05
N GLY A 253 -0.66 -12.60 -6.09
CA GLY A 253 -1.06 -11.70 -7.17
C GLY A 253 -0.21 -10.44 -7.24
N SER A 254 0.16 -9.85 -6.10
CA SER A 254 1.04 -8.67 -6.09
C SER A 254 2.41 -8.99 -6.69
N GLU A 255 3.01 -10.13 -6.35
CA GLU A 255 4.31 -10.53 -6.90
C GLU A 255 4.21 -10.86 -8.40
N ALA A 256 3.13 -11.54 -8.83
CA ALA A 256 2.91 -11.82 -10.25
C ALA A 256 2.74 -10.52 -11.07
N ILE A 257 1.91 -9.59 -10.58
CA ILE A 257 1.68 -8.29 -11.20
C ILE A 257 3.00 -7.51 -11.27
N LEU A 258 3.73 -7.40 -10.17
CA LEU A 258 4.99 -6.67 -10.11
C LEU A 258 6.05 -7.27 -11.05
N SER A 259 6.13 -8.60 -11.09
CA SER A 259 7.07 -9.35 -11.93
C SER A 259 6.86 -9.07 -13.43
N VAL A 260 5.61 -9.01 -13.88
CA VAL A 260 5.27 -8.65 -15.26
C VAL A 260 5.51 -7.16 -15.51
N MET A 261 4.99 -6.29 -14.64
CA MET A 261 5.12 -4.83 -14.77
C MET A 261 6.56 -4.37 -14.88
N LEU A 262 7.44 -4.96 -14.05
CA LEU A 262 8.82 -4.52 -13.94
C LEU A 262 9.80 -5.43 -14.69
N GLY A 263 9.35 -6.53 -15.31
CA GLY A 263 10.24 -7.48 -15.98
C GLY A 263 11.33 -8.01 -15.03
N ILE A 264 10.91 -8.46 -13.85
CA ILE A 264 11.78 -9.04 -12.81
C ILE A 264 11.34 -10.47 -12.49
N TYR A 265 12.24 -11.29 -11.97
CA TYR A 265 11.84 -12.57 -11.37
C TYR A 265 11.02 -12.32 -10.09
N PRO A 266 9.91 -13.05 -9.87
CA PRO A 266 9.08 -12.85 -8.69
C PRO A 266 9.83 -13.28 -7.42
N ASN A 267 9.66 -12.55 -6.31
CA ASN A 267 10.13 -12.99 -5.00
C ASN A 267 8.95 -13.60 -4.22
N LEU A 268 8.64 -14.86 -4.51
CA LEU A 268 7.53 -15.58 -3.86
C LEU A 268 7.71 -15.77 -2.35
N ARG A 269 8.90 -15.50 -1.81
CA ARG A 269 9.25 -15.67 -0.40
C ARG A 269 9.37 -14.34 0.35
N TRP A 270 9.02 -13.21 -0.25
CA TRP A 270 9.22 -11.90 0.38
C TRP A 270 8.50 -11.75 1.72
N LEU A 271 7.35 -12.41 1.92
CA LEU A 271 6.66 -12.47 3.21
C LEU A 271 7.32 -13.48 4.18
N ASP A 272 7.98 -14.52 3.66
CA ASP A 272 8.67 -15.52 4.48
C ASP A 272 9.91 -14.95 5.16
N ASP A 273 10.49 -13.90 4.60
CA ASP A 273 11.64 -13.18 5.16
C ASP A 273 11.36 -12.61 6.56
N VAL A 274 10.08 -12.45 6.93
CA VAL A 274 9.62 -12.03 8.27
C VAL A 274 8.79 -13.12 8.98
N SER A 275 8.97 -14.40 8.64
CA SER A 275 8.33 -15.56 9.28
C SER A 275 9.24 -16.27 10.30
N THR A 276 10.14 -15.54 10.97
CA THR A 276 11.06 -16.13 11.95
C THR A 276 10.59 -15.87 13.37
N SER A 277 11.05 -16.72 14.32
CA SER A 277 10.72 -16.55 15.74
C SER A 277 11.16 -15.20 16.34
N GLU A 278 12.13 -14.52 15.72
CA GLU A 278 12.55 -13.18 16.10
C GLU A 278 11.47 -12.15 15.75
N PHE A 279 10.94 -12.21 14.53
CA PHE A 279 9.84 -11.38 14.09
C PHE A 279 8.55 -11.66 14.85
N ASP A 280 8.26 -12.91 15.22
CA ASP A 280 7.11 -13.24 16.06
C ASP A 280 7.20 -12.59 17.44
N LYS A 281 8.38 -12.67 18.08
CA LYS A 281 8.63 -12.01 19.37
C LYS A 281 8.52 -10.49 19.25
N HIS A 282 9.00 -9.92 18.15
CA HIS A 282 8.92 -8.49 17.88
C HIS A 282 7.47 -8.04 17.66
N PHE A 283 6.70 -8.82 16.88
CA PHE A 283 5.27 -8.59 16.68
C PHE A 283 4.49 -8.63 17.98
N ASN A 284 4.75 -9.59 18.87
CA ASN A 284 4.07 -9.66 20.17
C ASN A 284 4.32 -8.40 21.02
N LYS A 285 5.56 -7.87 21.03
CA LYS A 285 5.86 -6.60 21.71
C LYS A 285 5.05 -5.44 21.13
N ILE A 286 4.93 -5.38 19.80
CA ILE A 286 4.13 -4.35 19.13
C ILE A 286 2.64 -4.53 19.45
N TYR A 287 2.14 -5.77 19.40
CA TYR A 287 0.76 -6.11 19.69
C TYR A 287 0.35 -5.71 21.11
N ASP A 288 1.21 -5.99 22.10
CA ASP A 288 1.00 -5.57 23.49
C ASP A 288 0.99 -4.03 23.67
N GLU A 289 1.67 -3.30 22.77
CA GLU A 289 1.75 -1.85 22.78
C GLU A 289 0.55 -1.18 22.09
N ILE A 290 -0.09 -1.82 21.09
CA ILE A 290 -1.22 -1.26 20.31
C ILE A 290 -2.34 -0.66 21.18
N PRO A 291 -2.82 -1.30 22.27
CA PRO A 291 -3.88 -0.74 23.11
C PRO A 291 -3.54 0.63 23.72
N GLN A 292 -2.26 0.98 23.82
CA GLN A 292 -1.81 2.29 24.31
C GLN A 292 -1.91 3.40 23.27
N TRP A 293 -2.35 3.10 22.05
CA TRP A 293 -2.37 4.01 20.90
C TRP A 293 -3.70 4.02 20.13
N CYS A 294 -4.65 3.14 20.45
CA CYS A 294 -6.02 3.22 19.93
C CYS A 294 -6.90 4.21 20.69
#